data_AF-A0A952WTD5-F1
#
_entry.id   AF-A0A952WTD5-F1
#
_cell.length_a   1.000
_cell.length_b   1.000
_cell.length_c   1.000
_cell.angle_alpha   90.00
_cell.angle_beta   90.00
_cell.angle_gamma   90.00
#
_symmetry.space_group_name_H-M   'P 1'
#
loop_
_entity.id
_entity.type
_entity.pdbx_description
1 polymer ?
#
loop_
_entity_poly.entity_id
_entity_poly.type
_entity_poly.pdbx_seq_one_letter_code
_entity_poly.pdbx_strand_id
1 'polypeptide(L)'
;MGRGQNIEPTEAPELGWTKQELMDSGDISAKTFDLLRKAARVKGPSHGGLTHIYSADDVVALVLKGEGGTFSERAGAAAAAWRALLEAERIYMEPRVPKRAARVRNR
;
A
#
# COMPACT_ATOMS: atom_id res chain seq x y z
N MET A 1 15.82 -10.20 -30.01
CA MET A 1 16.26 -9.02 -29.23
C MET A 1 15.06 -8.42 -28.53
N GLY A 2 15.11 -8.30 -27.21
CA GLY A 2 14.05 -7.68 -26.39
C GLY A 2 14.53 -7.61 -24.95
N ARG A 3 15.22 -6.51 -24.60
CA ARG A 3 15.71 -6.24 -23.24
C ARG A 3 14.52 -5.95 -22.34
N GLY A 4 14.39 -6.67 -21.23
CA GLY A 4 13.32 -6.49 -20.25
C GLY A 4 13.86 -6.62 -18.83
N GLN A 5 14.57 -5.57 -18.39
CA GLN A 5 14.79 -5.13 -17.01
C GLN A 5 15.00 -6.25 -15.97
N ASN A 6 16.26 -6.65 -15.80
CA ASN A 6 16.76 -7.33 -14.60
C ASN A 6 16.85 -6.28 -13.48
N ILE A 7 15.81 -6.15 -12.67
CA ILE A 7 15.92 -5.43 -11.39
C ILE A 7 16.51 -6.43 -10.39
N GLU A 8 17.82 -6.31 -10.14
CA GLU A 8 18.45 -7.00 -9.02
C GLU A 8 17.81 -6.46 -7.72
N PRO A 9 17.37 -7.33 -6.79
CA PRO A 9 16.89 -6.87 -5.50
C PRO A 9 18.05 -6.19 -4.78
N THR A 10 18.07 -4.86 -4.81
CA THR A 10 18.90 -4.08 -3.90
C THR A 10 18.49 -4.50 -2.50
N GLU A 11 19.40 -5.12 -1.77
CA GLU A 11 19.29 -5.38 -0.33
C GLU A 11 19.20 -4.03 0.39
N ALA A 12 18.03 -3.41 0.33
CA ALA A 12 17.66 -2.36 1.25
C ALA A 12 17.71 -2.97 2.67
N PRO A 13 18.11 -2.22 3.70
CA PRO A 13 17.87 -2.64 5.08
C PRO A 13 16.42 -3.13 5.18
N GLU A 14 16.14 -4.21 5.91
CA GLU A 14 14.81 -4.81 6.01
C GLU A 14 13.82 -3.82 6.65
N LEU A 15 13.43 -2.84 5.87
CA LEU A 15 12.66 -1.68 6.24
C LEU A 15 11.22 -2.15 6.10
N GLY A 16 10.64 -2.42 7.27
CA GLY A 16 9.35 -3.04 7.34
C GLY A 16 8.61 -2.60 8.58
N TRP A 17 7.30 -2.56 8.43
CA TRP A 17 6.38 -2.13 9.47
C TRP A 17 5.57 -3.33 9.93
N THR A 18 5.37 -3.41 11.23
CA THR A 18 4.49 -4.42 11.77
C THR A 18 3.05 -4.13 11.36
N LYS A 19 2.24 -5.18 11.27
CA LYS A 19 0.79 -5.05 11.09
C LYS A 19 0.17 -4.09 12.09
N GLN A 20 0.64 -4.11 13.34
CA GLN A 20 0.15 -3.21 14.39
C GLN A 20 0.46 -1.75 14.07
N GLU A 21 1.71 -1.42 13.73
CA GLU A 21 2.09 -0.05 13.35
C GLU A 21 1.30 0.48 12.14
N LEU A 22 1.04 -0.38 11.14
CA LEU A 22 0.22 0.00 9.99
C LEU A 22 -1.25 0.23 10.37
N MET A 23 -1.80 -0.55 11.30
CA MET A 23 -3.17 -0.33 11.77
C MET A 23 -3.28 0.94 12.61
N ASP A 24 -2.32 1.16 13.50
CA ASP A 24 -2.30 2.30 14.42
C ASP A 24 -2.08 3.61 13.64
N SER A 25 -1.16 3.62 12.67
CA SER A 25 -0.95 4.79 11.80
C SER A 25 -2.15 5.09 10.90
N GLY A 26 -2.80 4.05 10.38
CA GLY A 26 -3.94 4.18 9.47
C GLY A 26 -5.29 4.41 10.15
N ASP A 27 -5.35 4.32 11.48
CA ASP A 27 -6.58 4.31 12.29
C ASP A 27 -7.64 3.32 11.73
N ILE A 28 -7.20 2.09 11.41
CA ILE A 28 -8.08 1.05 10.85
C ILE A 28 -8.10 -0.22 11.68
N SER A 29 -9.26 -0.88 11.69
CA SER A 29 -9.41 -2.19 12.33
C SER A 29 -8.62 -3.28 11.59
N ALA A 30 -8.25 -4.34 12.31
CA ALA A 30 -7.62 -5.54 11.74
C ALA A 30 -8.42 -6.18 10.60
N LYS A 31 -9.76 -6.10 10.66
CA LYS A 31 -10.65 -6.57 9.61
C LYS A 31 -10.51 -5.73 8.33
N THR A 32 -10.50 -4.41 8.47
CA THR A 32 -10.30 -3.48 7.36
C THR A 32 -8.92 -3.68 6.74
N PHE A 33 -7.89 -3.84 7.57
CA PHE A 33 -6.53 -4.11 7.12
C PHE A 33 -6.44 -5.41 6.31
N ASP A 34 -6.96 -6.54 6.82
CA ASP A 34 -6.88 -7.82 6.09
C ASP A 34 -7.66 -7.78 4.77
N LEU A 35 -8.81 -7.10 4.76
CA LEU A 35 -9.58 -6.86 3.54
C LEU A 35 -8.74 -6.10 2.51
N LEU A 36 -8.07 -5.01 2.92
CA LEU A 36 -7.24 -4.21 2.03
C LEU A 36 -6.01 -4.98 1.53
N ARG A 37 -5.33 -5.71 2.42
CA ARG A 37 -4.20 -6.58 2.10
C ARG A 37 -4.56 -7.61 1.03
N LYS A 38 -5.69 -8.31 1.20
CA LYS A 38 -6.20 -9.25 0.20
C LYS A 38 -6.50 -8.56 -1.13
N ALA A 39 -7.09 -7.37 -1.08
CA ALA A 39 -7.42 -6.59 -2.26
C ALA A 39 -6.17 -6.05 -2.98
N ALA A 40 -5.08 -5.80 -2.25
CA ALA A 40 -3.76 -5.45 -2.75
C ALA A 40 -2.94 -6.67 -3.18
N ARG A 41 -3.43 -7.90 -2.90
CA ARG A 41 -2.74 -9.18 -3.13
C ARG A 41 -1.41 -9.32 -2.39
N VAL A 42 -1.28 -8.62 -1.26
CA VAL A 42 -0.11 -8.69 -0.37
C VAL A 42 -0.17 -9.97 0.46
N LYS A 43 0.95 -10.69 0.55
CA LYS A 43 1.05 -11.92 1.35
C LYS A 43 1.03 -11.58 2.85
N GLY A 44 0.70 -12.55 3.69
CA GLY A 44 0.72 -12.36 5.14
C GLY A 44 -0.47 -12.99 5.89
N PRO A 45 -0.45 -12.92 7.22
CA PRO A 45 -1.41 -13.58 8.08
C PRO A 45 -2.79 -12.92 8.00
N SER A 46 -3.82 -13.75 7.78
CA SER A 46 -5.21 -13.27 7.73
C SER A 46 -5.76 -12.95 9.12
N HIS A 47 -5.43 -13.78 10.12
CA HIS A 47 -5.86 -13.62 11.51
C HIS A 47 -4.63 -13.58 12.42
N GLY A 48 -4.61 -12.67 13.39
CA GLY A 48 -3.44 -12.42 14.23
C GLY A 48 -2.27 -11.79 13.46
N GLY A 49 -1.04 -12.07 13.90
CA GLY A 49 0.19 -11.58 13.25
C GLY A 49 0.41 -10.08 13.39
N LEU A 50 0.10 -9.52 14.57
CA LEU A 50 0.33 -8.10 14.86
C LEU A 50 1.79 -7.70 14.68
N THR A 51 2.70 -8.63 14.96
CA THR A 51 4.15 -8.50 14.80
C THR A 51 4.67 -8.91 13.42
N HIS A 52 3.79 -9.29 12.49
CA HIS A 52 4.22 -9.62 11.13
C HIS A 52 4.70 -8.36 10.43
N ILE A 53 5.91 -8.43 9.89
CA ILE A 53 6.58 -7.33 9.22
C ILE A 53 6.19 -7.35 7.74
N TYR A 54 5.69 -6.20 7.26
CA TYR A 54 5.43 -5.93 5.86
C TYR A 54 6.57 -5.10 5.30
N SER A 55 7.10 -5.49 4.14
CA SER A 55 8.16 -4.74 3.47
C SER A 55 7.65 -3.41 2.91
N ALA A 56 8.58 -2.54 2.51
CA ALA A 56 8.24 -1.33 1.77
C ALA A 56 7.39 -1.61 0.51
N ASP A 57 7.71 -2.63 -0.28
CA ASP A 57 6.92 -3.02 -1.46
C ASP A 57 5.47 -3.41 -1.08
N ASP A 58 5.30 -4.12 0.03
CA ASP A 58 3.97 -4.48 0.53
C ASP A 58 3.17 -3.24 0.94
N VAL A 59 3.81 -2.30 1.65
CA VAL A 59 3.17 -1.03 2.07
C VAL A 59 2.83 -0.15 0.87
N VAL A 60 3.71 -0.07 -0.14
CA VAL A 60 3.45 0.60 -1.41
C VAL A 60 2.22 -0.01 -2.11
N ALA A 61 2.12 -1.34 -2.17
CA ALA A 61 0.97 -2.00 -2.75
C ALA A 61 -0.35 -1.70 -2.00
N LEU A 62 -0.28 -1.63 -0.66
CA LEU A 62 -1.41 -1.23 0.19
C LEU A 62 -1.83 0.22 -0.06
N VAL A 63 -0.88 1.16 -0.13
CA VAL A 63 -1.13 2.58 -0.45
C VAL A 63 -1.80 2.71 -1.82
N LEU A 64 -1.22 2.09 -2.86
CA LEU A 64 -1.80 2.10 -4.20
C LEU A 64 -3.25 1.59 -4.19
N LYS A 65 -3.53 0.57 -3.39
CA LYS A 65 -4.87 -0.01 -3.31
C LYS A 65 -5.85 0.89 -2.56
N GLY A 66 -5.43 1.50 -1.45
CA GLY A 66 -6.23 2.44 -0.66
C GLY A 66 -6.56 3.72 -1.44
N GLU A 67 -5.59 4.29 -2.14
CA GLU A 67 -5.77 5.47 -3.01
C GLU A 67 -6.66 5.19 -4.23
N GLY A 68 -6.79 3.93 -4.64
CA GLY A 68 -7.64 3.54 -5.77
C GLY A 68 -9.14 3.77 -5.55
N GLY A 69 -9.57 4.18 -4.35
CA GLY A 69 -10.92 4.66 -4.04
C GLY A 69 -12.03 3.60 -4.08
N THR A 70 -11.73 2.38 -4.52
CA THR A 70 -12.74 1.31 -4.70
C THR A 70 -13.06 0.56 -3.41
N PHE A 71 -12.36 0.84 -2.30
CA PHE A 71 -12.39 -0.03 -1.11
C PHE A 71 -13.16 0.56 0.08
N SER A 72 -12.87 1.80 0.49
CA SER A 72 -13.66 2.61 1.44
C SER A 72 -13.02 3.99 1.61
N GLU A 73 -13.75 4.99 2.09
CA GLU A 73 -13.20 6.30 2.47
C GLU A 73 -12.07 6.17 3.51
N ARG A 74 -12.18 5.21 4.44
CA ARG A 74 -11.17 4.92 5.46
C ARG A 74 -9.86 4.38 4.87
N ALA A 75 -9.93 3.67 3.75
CA ALA A 75 -8.73 3.17 3.08
C ALA A 75 -7.90 4.30 2.44
N GLY A 76 -8.54 5.42 2.08
CA GLY A 76 -7.85 6.61 1.60
C GLY A 76 -7.06 7.31 2.71
N ALA A 77 -7.67 7.49 3.88
CA ALA A 77 -7.00 8.07 5.04
C ALA A 77 -5.82 7.20 5.51
N ALA A 78 -6.00 5.88 5.57
CA ALA A 78 -4.93 4.95 5.91
C ALA A 78 -3.78 4.98 4.89
N ALA A 79 -4.09 5.04 3.59
CA ALA A 79 -3.08 5.15 2.56
C ALA A 79 -2.26 6.45 2.66
N ALA A 80 -2.89 7.58 3.01
CA ALA A 80 -2.18 8.83 3.25
C ALA A 80 -1.23 8.73 4.45
N ALA A 81 -1.65 8.06 5.54
CA ALA A 81 -0.79 7.84 6.71
C ALA A 81 0.41 6.94 6.39
N TRP A 82 0.20 5.85 5.64
CA TRP A 82 1.30 4.97 5.24
C TRP A 82 2.25 5.61 4.22
N ARG A 83 1.75 6.52 3.38
CA ARG A 83 2.60 7.34 2.52
C ARG A 83 3.55 8.20 3.34
N ALA A 84 3.06 8.81 4.42
CA ALA A 84 3.91 9.59 5.32
C ALA A 84 4.97 8.71 6.02
N LEU A 85 4.66 7.45 6.35
CA LEU A 85 5.65 6.49 6.88
C LEU A 85 6.75 6.20 5.85
N LEU A 86 6.38 5.96 4.59
CA LEU A 86 7.34 5.74 3.51
C LEU A 86 8.22 6.98 3.28
N GLU A 87 7.63 8.18 3.29
CA GLU A 87 8.35 9.44 3.13
C GLU A 87 9.32 9.72 4.28
N ALA A 88 8.95 9.39 5.53
CA ALA A 88 9.83 9.51 6.69
C ALA A 88 11.11 8.67 6.53
N GLU A 89 10.98 7.50 5.92
CA GLU A 89 12.06 6.57 5.61
C GLU A 89 12.73 6.85 4.26
N ARG A 90 12.44 8.01 3.65
CA ARG A 90 12.96 8.48 2.36
C ARG A 90 12.63 7.56 1.18
N ILE A 91 11.58 6.76 1.31
CA ILE A 91 11.02 5.94 0.23
C ILE A 91 9.98 6.78 -0.51
N TYR A 92 10.44 7.47 -1.55
CA TYR A 92 9.58 8.33 -2.35
C TYR A 92 8.70 7.50 -3.29
N MET A 93 7.40 7.64 -3.13
CA MET A 93 6.41 7.01 -3.98
C MET A 93 5.86 8.03 -4.97
N GLU A 94 5.88 7.71 -6.27
CA GLU A 94 5.26 8.58 -7.28
C GLU A 94 3.76 8.78 -6.97
N PRO A 95 3.24 10.01 -7.03
CA PRO A 95 1.81 10.24 -6.84
C PRO A 95 1.04 9.51 -7.93
N ARG A 96 0.04 8.71 -7.52
CA ARG A 96 -0.80 8.02 -8.48
C ARG A 96 -1.62 9.07 -9.21
N VAL A 97 -1.26 9.37 -10.46
CA VAL A 97 -2.08 10.24 -11.32
C VAL A 97 -3.48 9.61 -11.38
N PRO A 98 -4.54 10.30 -10.90
CA PRO A 98 -5.87 9.73 -10.93
C PRO A 98 -6.18 9.35 -12.37
N LYS A 99 -6.57 8.09 -12.60
CA LYS A 99 -7.01 7.63 -13.92
C LYS A 99 -8.14 8.58 -14.34
N ARG A 100 -7.86 9.42 -15.35
CA ARG A 100 -8.75 10.43 -15.93
C ARG A 100 -10.21 10.00 -15.80
N ALA A 101 -11.02 10.88 -15.19
CA ALA A 101 -12.47 10.76 -15.16
C ALA A 101 -12.98 10.31 -16.53
N ALA A 102 -13.81 9.28 -16.54
CA ALA A 102 -14.40 8.71 -17.74
C ALA A 102 -14.89 9.84 -18.64
N ARG A 103 -14.44 9.84 -19.90
CA ARG A 103 -14.91 10.75 -20.94
C ARG A 103 -16.44 10.88 -20.83
N VAL A 104 -16.91 12.06 -20.46
CA VAL A 104 -18.30 12.47 -20.63
C VAL A 104 -18.61 12.27 -22.10
N ARG A 105 -19.39 11.22 -22.42
CA ARG A 105 -19.97 11.06 -23.76
C ARG A 105 -21.01 12.16 -23.89
N ASN A 106 -20.66 13.23 -24.59
CA ASN A 106 -21.64 14.18 -25.10
C ASN A 106 -22.65 13.41 -25.96
N ARG A 107 -23.92 13.58 -25.63
CA ARG A 107 -25.09 13.05 -26.32
C ARG A 107 -25.39 13.86 -27.56
#